data_AF-A0A1Y0IFS8-F1
#
_entry.id   AF-A0A1Y0IFS8-F1
#
_cell.length_a   1.000
_cell.length_b   1.000
_cell.length_c   1.000
_cell.angle_alpha   90.00
_cell.angle_beta   90.00
_cell.angle_gamma   90.00
#
_symmetry.space_group_name_H-M   'P 1'
#
loop_
_entity.id
_entity.type
_entity.pdbx_description
1 polymer ?
#
loop_
_entity_poly.entity_id
_entity_poly.type
_entity_poly.pdbx_seq_one_letter_code
_entity_poly.pdbx_strand_id
1 'polypeptide(L)'
;MNESIPLSGVLNGSPVLEGFQDCFSVVYADSLALKREAYQLRHQVYAQELAMESSHKHGMDIDAFDRYSQHILLKHRQSDRFVACIRLVIPEPGRNQNKLPIEQFGVNDEWLSSFKIEDLTRGAYGEISRLAIPTRIDRMIQDYLGSGQPKVDSARLFPQITIALYLSAIGLANILLQEHVFCALPPMLYKKLRAHGVMFQQISHTVEMQGTKAVYHLDLTKPNILAKPLFSFYDQIRADLSSQLQLYPTVEEAEETVVAQQRA
;
A
#
# COMPACT_ATOMS: atom_id res chain seq x y z
N MET A 1 -4.32 4.43 54.72
CA MET A 1 -3.64 3.30 54.06
C MET A 1 -4.38 3.09 52.74
N ASN A 2 -4.15 3.88 51.69
CA ASN A 2 -2.96 4.04 50.86
C ASN A 2 -2.36 2.70 50.41
N GLU A 3 -3.04 2.05 49.46
CA GLU A 3 -2.39 1.12 48.53
C GLU A 3 -2.30 1.80 47.17
N SER A 4 -1.13 2.38 46.96
CA SER A 4 -0.63 2.88 45.69
C SER A 4 -0.52 1.73 44.69
N ILE A 5 -1.36 1.76 43.67
CA ILE A 5 -1.22 0.94 42.47
C ILE A 5 0.10 1.32 41.79
N PRO A 6 1.01 0.37 41.51
CA PRO A 6 2.26 0.70 40.86
C PRO A 6 2.00 1.13 39.42
N LEU A 7 2.49 2.34 39.09
CA LEU A 7 2.68 2.84 37.73
C LEU A 7 3.67 1.93 37.00
N SER A 8 3.18 0.88 36.32
CA SER A 8 3.97 0.12 35.36
C SER A 8 3.79 0.69 33.96
N GLY A 9 4.87 1.30 33.45
CA GLY A 9 5.28 1.31 32.05
C GLY A 9 4.21 1.58 30.99
N VAL A 10 4.19 2.83 30.52
CA VAL A 10 3.61 3.24 29.24
C VAL A 10 4.04 2.30 28.10
N LEU A 11 3.17 1.37 27.68
CA LEU A 11 3.26 0.70 26.38
C LEU A 11 2.41 1.50 25.38
N ASN A 12 2.90 2.66 24.94
CA ASN A 12 2.22 3.54 23.98
C ASN A 12 2.33 3.07 22.51
N GLY A 13 2.50 1.77 22.27
CA GLY A 13 2.69 1.20 20.93
C GLY A 13 1.86 -0.06 20.71
N SER A 14 1.50 -0.33 19.45
CA SER A 14 0.80 -1.55 19.07
C SER A 14 1.73 -2.77 19.18
N PRO A 15 1.40 -3.81 19.97
CA PRO A 15 2.28 -4.99 20.15
C PRO A 15 2.60 -5.72 18.83
N VAL A 16 1.69 -5.68 17.86
CA VAL A 16 1.90 -6.29 16.53
C VAL A 16 3.01 -5.60 15.72
N LEU A 17 3.35 -4.34 16.06
CA LEU A 17 4.34 -3.53 15.36
C LEU A 17 5.66 -3.40 16.13
N GLU A 18 5.76 -4.02 17.31
CA GLU A 18 6.98 -4.03 18.10
C GLU A 18 8.17 -4.57 17.29
N GLY A 19 9.32 -3.89 17.36
CA GLY A 19 10.55 -4.28 16.66
C GLY A 19 10.49 -4.18 15.13
N PHE A 20 9.42 -3.63 14.54
CA PHE A 20 9.32 -3.52 13.08
C PHE A 20 10.50 -2.74 12.48
N GLN A 21 10.85 -1.61 13.10
CA GLN A 21 11.87 -0.71 12.57
C GLN A 21 13.28 -1.29 12.66
N ASP A 22 13.51 -2.26 13.54
CA ASP A 22 14.80 -2.96 13.64
C ASP A 22 14.99 -3.92 12.46
N CYS A 23 13.89 -4.51 11.99
CA CYS A 23 13.91 -5.52 10.93
C CYS A 23 13.65 -4.93 9.53
N PHE A 24 12.83 -3.89 9.42
CA PHE A 24 12.30 -3.41 8.16
C PHE A 24 12.39 -1.89 7.99
N SER A 25 12.43 -1.50 6.72
CA SER A 25 12.29 -0.11 6.27
C SER A 25 11.31 -0.05 5.10
N VAL A 26 10.52 1.02 5.07
CA VAL A 26 9.58 1.30 3.98
C VAL A 26 10.31 2.14 2.94
N VAL A 27 10.22 1.73 1.67
CA VAL A 27 10.90 2.40 0.55
C VAL A 27 9.88 2.82 -0.50
N TYR A 28 9.83 4.11 -0.82
CA TYR A 28 9.03 4.63 -1.94
C TYR A 28 9.76 4.34 -3.27
N ALA A 29 9.06 3.75 -4.23
CA ALA A 29 9.64 3.36 -5.51
C ALA A 29 9.63 4.52 -6.52
N ASP A 30 10.51 5.48 -6.32
CA ASP A 30 10.67 6.70 -7.14
C ASP A 30 11.43 6.48 -8.45
N SER A 31 12.13 5.36 -8.60
CA SER A 31 12.93 5.03 -9.78
C SER A 31 12.40 3.82 -10.54
N LEU A 32 12.76 3.72 -11.82
CA LEU A 32 12.41 2.55 -12.64
C LEU A 32 12.97 1.23 -12.07
N ALA A 33 14.14 1.28 -11.43
CA ALA A 33 14.73 0.11 -10.77
C ALA A 33 13.86 -0.35 -9.60
N LEU A 34 13.43 0.55 -8.72
CA LEU A 34 12.56 0.21 -7.60
C LEU A 34 11.16 -0.22 -8.07
N LYS A 35 10.61 0.40 -9.11
CA LYS A 35 9.33 -0.05 -9.70
C LYS A 35 9.43 -1.48 -10.25
N ARG A 36 10.55 -1.84 -10.89
CA ARG A 36 10.80 -3.21 -11.36
C ARG A 36 10.80 -4.22 -10.20
N GLU A 37 11.41 -3.90 -9.07
CA GLU A 37 11.36 -4.76 -7.86
C GLU A 37 9.90 -4.99 -7.41
N ALA A 38 9.07 -3.93 -7.40
CA ALA A 38 7.66 -4.06 -7.04
C ALA A 38 6.89 -4.95 -8.03
N TYR A 39 7.14 -4.81 -9.33
CA TYR A 39 6.49 -5.65 -10.36
C TYR A 39 6.93 -7.11 -10.28
N GLN A 40 8.18 -7.39 -9.93
CA GLN A 40 8.70 -8.75 -9.73
C GLN A 40 8.12 -9.40 -8.48
N LEU A 41 8.05 -8.68 -7.35
CA LEU A 41 7.40 -9.16 -6.12
C LEU A 41 5.91 -9.47 -6.36
N ARG A 42 5.22 -8.60 -7.10
CA ARG A 42 3.84 -8.85 -7.52
C ARG A 42 3.73 -10.07 -8.42
N HIS A 43 4.62 -10.24 -9.39
CA HIS A 43 4.64 -11.42 -10.25
C HIS A 43 4.80 -12.71 -9.45
N GLN A 44 5.75 -12.75 -8.51
CA GLN A 44 5.93 -13.89 -7.62
C GLN A 44 4.63 -14.25 -6.90
N VAL A 45 3.97 -13.28 -6.27
CA VAL A 45 2.76 -13.55 -5.49
C VAL A 45 1.55 -13.86 -6.38
N TYR A 46 1.22 -12.98 -7.32
CA TYR A 46 -0.02 -13.10 -8.08
C TYR A 46 0.03 -14.18 -9.15
N ALA A 47 1.14 -14.29 -9.90
CA ALA A 47 1.26 -15.28 -10.96
C ALA A 47 1.70 -16.65 -10.43
N GLN A 48 2.73 -16.70 -9.59
CA GLN A 48 3.36 -17.97 -9.22
C GLN A 48 2.68 -18.63 -8.01
N GLU A 49 2.32 -17.85 -6.99
CA GLU A 49 1.72 -18.39 -5.77
C GLU A 49 0.19 -18.49 -5.86
N LEU A 50 -0.48 -17.48 -6.42
CA LEU A 50 -1.94 -17.42 -6.53
C LEU A 50 -2.50 -17.92 -7.87
N ALA A 51 -1.63 -18.27 -8.83
CA ALA A 51 -2.01 -18.74 -10.17
C ALA A 51 -3.01 -17.82 -10.89
N MET A 52 -2.93 -16.51 -10.64
CA MET A 52 -3.81 -15.53 -11.28
C MET A 52 -3.27 -15.18 -12.66
N GLU A 53 -4.18 -15.03 -13.62
CA GLU A 53 -3.85 -14.53 -14.95
C GLU A 53 -3.44 -13.06 -14.86
N SER A 54 -2.13 -12.82 -14.79
CA SER A 54 -1.55 -11.48 -14.91
C SER A 54 -0.95 -11.27 -16.29
N SER A 55 -0.69 -10.01 -16.66
CA SER A 55 0.05 -9.74 -17.90
C SER A 55 1.53 -10.09 -17.65
N HIS A 56 1.90 -11.33 -18.01
CA HIS A 56 3.21 -11.93 -17.70
C HIS A 56 4.33 -11.46 -18.63
N LYS A 57 4.49 -10.14 -18.81
CA LYS A 57 5.58 -9.63 -19.65
C LYS A 57 6.89 -9.71 -18.87
N HIS A 58 7.77 -10.62 -19.28
CA HIS A 58 9.15 -10.74 -18.77
C HIS A 58 9.27 -10.95 -17.24
N GLY A 59 8.37 -11.74 -16.64
CA GLY A 59 8.42 -12.04 -15.21
C GLY A 59 8.02 -10.86 -14.32
N MET A 60 7.21 -9.95 -14.84
CA MET A 60 6.69 -8.78 -14.13
C MET A 60 5.16 -8.79 -14.16
N ASP A 61 4.52 -8.38 -13.06
CA ASP A 61 3.08 -8.13 -12.98
C ASP A 61 2.84 -6.63 -13.18
N ILE A 62 2.45 -6.27 -14.40
CA ILE A 62 2.17 -4.88 -14.81
C ILE A 62 0.78 -4.85 -15.45
N ASP A 63 -0.06 -3.90 -15.04
CA ASP A 63 -1.37 -3.64 -15.63
C ASP A 63 -1.56 -2.17 -16.04
N ALA A 64 -2.71 -1.83 -16.62
CA ALA A 64 -2.98 -0.49 -17.15
C ALA A 64 -2.98 0.62 -16.09
N PHE A 65 -3.15 0.27 -14.81
CA PHE A 65 -3.19 1.22 -13.69
C PHE A 65 -1.80 1.65 -13.24
N ASP A 66 -0.78 0.83 -13.53
CA ASP A 66 0.60 1.09 -13.08
C ASP A 66 1.18 2.39 -13.65
N ARG A 67 0.60 2.93 -14.72
CA ARG A 67 1.02 4.21 -15.33
C ARG A 67 0.77 5.43 -14.42
N TYR A 68 -0.24 5.37 -13.54
CA TYR A 68 -0.56 6.40 -12.54
C TYR A 68 -0.60 5.81 -11.13
N SER A 69 0.23 4.80 -10.90
CA SER A 69 0.39 4.18 -9.59
C SER A 69 1.67 4.57 -8.92
N GLN A 70 1.57 4.69 -7.61
CA GLN A 70 2.66 4.76 -6.68
C GLN A 70 2.90 3.38 -6.06
N HIS A 71 4.16 3.03 -5.85
CA HIS A 71 4.54 1.75 -5.26
C HIS A 71 5.38 1.95 -4.02
N ILE A 72 5.10 1.14 -3.01
CA ILE A 72 5.87 1.09 -1.77
C ILE A 72 6.43 -0.32 -1.64
N LEU A 73 7.74 -0.40 -1.40
CA LEU A 73 8.47 -1.62 -1.12
C LEU A 73 8.74 -1.73 0.38
N LEU A 74 8.77 -2.95 0.88
CA LEU A 74 9.30 -3.27 2.19
C LEU A 74 10.68 -3.88 2.03
N LYS A 75 11.69 -3.24 2.61
CA LYS A 75 13.08 -3.70 2.61
C LYS A 75 13.42 -4.31 3.96
N HIS A 76 13.90 -5.55 3.95
CA HIS A 76 14.49 -6.19 5.11
C HIS A 76 15.90 -5.63 5.34
N ARG A 77 16.14 -5.03 6.51
CA ARG A 77 17.34 -4.22 6.78
C ARG A 77 18.62 -5.04 6.77
N GLN A 78 18.62 -6.20 7.45
CA GLN A 78 19.84 -6.99 7.62
C GLN A 78 20.33 -7.59 6.30
N SER A 79 19.43 -8.03 5.42
CA SER A 79 19.81 -8.61 4.13
C SER A 79 19.86 -7.62 2.97
N ASP A 80 19.40 -6.39 3.18
CA ASP A 80 19.26 -5.36 2.15
C ASP A 80 18.34 -5.75 0.97
N ARG A 81 17.41 -6.70 1.18
CA ARG A 81 16.50 -7.21 0.14
C ARG A 81 15.08 -6.68 0.27
N PHE A 82 14.42 -6.44 -0.86
CA PHE A 82 12.98 -6.18 -0.88
C PHE A 82 12.21 -7.49 -0.71
N VAL A 83 11.21 -7.50 0.16
CA VAL A 83 10.50 -8.72 0.58
C VAL A 83 9.00 -8.67 0.39
N ALA A 84 8.43 -7.48 0.25
CA ALA A 84 7.00 -7.29 0.03
C ALA A 84 6.75 -5.92 -0.61
N CYS A 85 5.56 -5.72 -1.18
CA CYS A 85 5.16 -4.41 -1.70
C CYS A 85 3.65 -4.18 -1.65
N ILE A 86 3.25 -2.92 -1.82
CA ILE A 86 1.86 -2.50 -1.96
C ILE A 86 1.77 -1.35 -2.98
N ARG A 87 0.62 -1.25 -3.65
CA ARG A 87 0.35 -0.22 -4.67
C ARG A 87 -0.71 0.76 -4.18
N LEU A 88 -0.53 2.03 -4.52
CA LEU A 88 -1.51 3.09 -4.40
C LEU A 88 -1.77 3.68 -5.79
N VAL A 89 -2.98 3.49 -6.32
CA VAL A 89 -3.40 4.04 -7.61
C VAL A 89 -4.02 5.42 -7.38
N ILE A 90 -3.53 6.46 -8.07
CA ILE A 90 -4.09 7.82 -7.98
C ILE A 90 -4.43 8.30 -9.39
N PRO A 91 -5.71 8.41 -9.76
CA PRO A 91 -6.10 9.01 -11.02
C PRO A 91 -5.54 10.43 -11.16
N GLU A 92 -5.02 10.76 -12.34
CA GLU A 92 -4.49 12.11 -12.59
C GLU A 92 -5.64 13.14 -12.58
N PRO A 93 -5.45 14.30 -11.92
CA PRO A 93 -6.42 15.38 -11.97
C PRO A 93 -6.77 15.77 -13.41
N GLY A 94 -8.07 15.96 -13.70
CA GLY A 94 -8.55 16.40 -15.01
C GLY A 94 -8.54 15.34 -16.13
N ARG A 95 -7.96 14.14 -15.91
CA ARG A 95 -8.01 13.03 -16.88
C ARG A 95 -9.11 12.03 -16.54
N ASN A 96 -10.33 12.32 -17.00
CA ASN A 96 -11.52 11.48 -16.75
C ASN A 96 -11.42 10.02 -17.23
N GLN A 97 -10.44 9.70 -18.08
CA GLN A 97 -10.21 8.33 -18.56
C GLN A 97 -9.40 7.47 -17.56
N ASN A 98 -8.66 8.08 -16.63
CA ASN A 98 -7.92 7.35 -15.60
C ASN A 98 -8.92 6.89 -14.53
N LYS A 99 -9.22 5.59 -14.51
CA LYS A 99 -10.12 4.98 -13.53
C LYS A 99 -9.34 4.27 -12.44
N LEU A 100 -9.96 4.07 -11.28
CA LEU A 100 -9.49 3.10 -10.29
C LEU A 100 -9.79 1.66 -10.74
N PRO A 101 -9.02 0.67 -10.28
CA PRO A 101 -9.36 -0.74 -10.47
C PRO A 101 -10.79 -1.10 -10.07
N ILE A 102 -11.29 -0.63 -8.92
CA ILE A 102 -12.67 -0.89 -8.49
C ILE A 102 -13.74 -0.34 -9.44
N GLU A 103 -13.44 0.68 -10.25
CA GLU A 103 -14.39 1.23 -11.24
C GLU A 103 -14.53 0.34 -12.49
N GLN A 104 -13.69 -0.70 -12.65
CA GLN A 104 -13.84 -1.70 -13.72
C GLN A 104 -14.79 -2.83 -13.35
N PHE A 105 -14.94 -3.11 -12.06
CA PHE A 105 -15.85 -4.12 -11.56
C PHE A 105 -17.16 -3.39 -11.29
N GLY A 106 -18.23 -3.69 -12.01
CA GLY A 106 -19.50 -2.95 -11.94
C GLY A 106 -20.18 -3.09 -10.57
N VAL A 107 -19.70 -2.41 -9.53
CA VAL A 107 -20.24 -2.42 -8.16
C VAL A 107 -21.56 -1.63 -8.06
N ASN A 108 -22.12 -1.16 -9.18
CA ASN A 108 -23.20 -0.19 -9.21
C ASN A 108 -24.45 -0.60 -8.40
N ASP A 109 -24.77 -1.90 -8.36
CA ASP A 109 -25.94 -2.42 -7.62
C ASP A 109 -25.58 -2.97 -6.22
N GLU A 110 -24.29 -3.00 -5.87
CA GLU A 110 -23.77 -3.65 -4.67
C GLU A 110 -23.30 -2.65 -3.60
N TRP A 111 -23.42 -1.34 -3.85
CA TRP A 111 -23.06 -0.30 -2.89
C TRP A 111 -24.03 -0.28 -1.70
N LEU A 112 -23.48 -0.44 -0.50
CA LEU A 112 -24.15 -0.29 0.79
C LEU A 112 -24.28 1.18 1.22
N SER A 113 -23.53 2.07 0.57
CA SER A 113 -23.48 3.48 0.87
C SER A 113 -24.10 4.28 -0.26
N SER A 114 -24.79 5.38 0.06
CA SER A 114 -25.18 6.39 -0.93
C SER A 114 -23.97 7.18 -1.47
N PHE A 115 -22.78 6.96 -0.90
CA PHE A 115 -21.53 7.56 -1.32
C PHE A 115 -21.04 6.93 -2.63
N LYS A 116 -21.07 7.72 -3.71
CA LYS A 116 -20.64 7.30 -5.05
C LYS A 116 -19.27 7.89 -5.37
N ILE A 117 -18.40 7.08 -5.96
CA ILE A 117 -17.07 7.53 -6.43
C ILE A 117 -17.22 8.58 -7.53
N GLU A 118 -18.32 8.52 -8.28
CA GLU A 118 -18.71 9.47 -9.31
C GLU A 118 -18.95 10.88 -8.75
N ASP A 119 -19.33 11.00 -7.48
CA ASP A 119 -19.56 12.29 -6.83
C ASP A 119 -18.26 12.95 -6.34
N LEU A 120 -17.13 12.22 -6.40
CA LEU A 120 -15.83 12.72 -5.95
C LEU A 120 -15.05 13.43 -7.05
N THR A 121 -14.45 14.55 -6.68
CA THR A 121 -13.50 15.28 -7.52
C THR A 121 -12.34 14.37 -7.92
N ARG A 122 -12.10 14.22 -9.24
CA ARG A 122 -11.00 13.42 -9.76
C ARG A 122 -9.64 13.97 -9.28
N GLY A 123 -8.81 13.08 -8.76
CA GLY A 123 -7.52 13.42 -8.14
C GLY A 123 -7.56 13.67 -6.63
N ALA A 124 -8.76 13.71 -6.02
CA ALA A 124 -8.92 13.80 -4.56
C ALA A 124 -9.06 12.42 -3.88
N TYR A 125 -8.90 11.34 -4.62
CA TYR A 125 -9.05 9.99 -4.11
C TYR A 125 -8.16 8.97 -4.83
N GLY A 126 -7.83 7.88 -4.15
CA GLY A 126 -7.02 6.78 -4.69
C GLY A 126 -7.50 5.39 -4.28
N GLU A 127 -6.85 4.36 -4.80
CA GLU A 127 -7.10 2.96 -4.41
C GLU A 127 -5.82 2.25 -3.97
N ILE A 128 -5.84 1.68 -2.77
CA ILE A 128 -4.82 0.72 -2.33
C ILE A 128 -5.12 -0.63 -2.98
N SER A 129 -4.14 -1.18 -3.68
CA SER A 129 -4.27 -2.48 -4.35
C SER A 129 -2.94 -3.23 -4.37
N ARG A 130 -2.93 -4.43 -4.94
CA ARG A 130 -1.73 -5.25 -5.20
C ARG A 130 -0.80 -5.43 -3.97
N LEU A 131 -1.36 -5.73 -2.80
CA LEU A 131 -0.56 -6.19 -1.66
C LEU A 131 0.12 -7.52 -2.00
N ALA A 132 1.44 -7.49 -2.16
CA ALA A 132 2.24 -8.68 -2.46
C ALA A 132 3.16 -8.99 -1.29
N ILE A 133 2.80 -10.03 -0.53
CA ILE A 133 3.63 -10.63 0.53
C ILE A 133 3.77 -12.12 0.18
N PRO A 134 4.98 -12.61 -0.15
CA PRO A 134 5.21 -14.02 -0.38
C PRO A 134 4.73 -14.89 0.79
N THR A 135 4.02 -15.98 0.51
CA THR A 135 3.45 -16.88 1.53
C THR A 135 4.52 -17.52 2.42
N ARG A 136 5.75 -17.66 1.90
CA ARG A 136 6.93 -18.18 2.61
C ARG A 136 7.98 -17.09 2.87
N ILE A 137 7.54 -15.87 3.15
CA ILE A 137 8.41 -14.73 3.43
C ILE A 137 9.40 -14.99 4.58
N ASP A 138 9.01 -15.78 5.58
CA ASP A 138 9.89 -16.26 6.64
C ASP A 138 11.08 -17.07 6.12
N ARG A 139 10.83 -18.03 5.22
CA ARG A 139 11.89 -18.82 4.58
C ARG A 139 12.72 -17.97 3.65
N MET A 140 12.08 -17.09 2.88
CA MET A 140 12.79 -16.17 1.98
C MET A 140 13.77 -15.27 2.74
N ILE A 141 13.36 -14.72 3.89
CA ILE A 141 14.26 -13.94 4.76
C ILE A 141 15.35 -14.84 5.35
N GLN A 142 15.01 -16.05 5.81
CA GLN A 142 15.99 -17.00 6.34
C GLN A 142 17.06 -17.35 5.30
N ASP A 143 16.66 -17.56 4.04
CA ASP A 143 17.56 -17.88 2.93
C ASP A 143 18.49 -16.70 2.62
N TYR A 144 18.01 -15.46 2.72
CA TYR A 144 18.84 -14.26 2.57
C TYR A 144 19.85 -14.07 3.71
N LEU A 145 19.48 -14.48 4.92
CA LEU A 145 20.29 -14.37 6.11
C LEU A 145 21.37 -15.45 6.21
N GLY A 146 21.15 -16.60 5.57
CA GLY A 146 22.07 -17.74 5.61
C GLY A 146 21.92 -18.62 6.85
N SER A 147 22.72 -19.68 6.91
CA SER A 147 22.68 -20.67 8.01
C SER A 147 23.17 -20.09 9.33
N GLY A 148 22.51 -20.46 10.44
CA GLY A 148 22.94 -20.11 11.80
C GLY A 148 22.25 -18.89 12.42
N GLN A 149 21.36 -18.22 11.68
CA GLN A 149 20.53 -17.14 12.21
C GLN A 149 19.29 -17.69 12.94
N PRO A 150 18.78 -16.98 13.97
CA PRO A 150 17.54 -17.36 14.66
C PRO A 150 16.40 -17.54 13.67
N LYS A 151 15.51 -18.50 13.95
CA LYS A 151 14.35 -18.76 13.10
C LYS A 151 13.41 -17.57 13.10
N VAL A 152 13.05 -17.11 11.91
CA VAL A 152 12.04 -16.04 11.72
C VAL A 152 10.67 -16.56 12.14
N ASP A 153 9.99 -15.84 13.03
CA ASP A 153 8.62 -16.16 13.46
C ASP A 153 7.58 -15.68 12.42
N SER A 154 7.16 -16.62 11.57
CA SER A 154 6.21 -16.38 10.48
C SER A 154 4.83 -15.89 10.97
N ALA A 155 4.38 -16.35 12.15
CA ALA A 155 3.04 -16.04 12.66
C ALA A 155 2.93 -14.56 13.08
N ARG A 156 4.02 -14.01 13.62
CA ARG A 156 4.15 -12.59 13.94
C ARG A 156 4.39 -11.73 12.69
N LEU A 157 5.19 -12.24 11.76
CA LEU A 157 5.67 -11.48 10.61
C LEU A 157 4.56 -11.04 9.66
N PHE A 158 3.64 -11.94 9.33
CA PHE A 158 2.63 -11.66 8.30
C PHE A 158 1.66 -10.53 8.72
N PRO A 159 1.04 -10.55 9.92
CA PRO A 159 0.22 -9.43 10.39
C PRO A 159 1.00 -8.12 10.47
N GLN A 160 2.23 -8.17 11.00
CA GLN A 160 3.10 -7.00 11.16
C GLN A 160 3.39 -6.32 9.81
N ILE A 161 3.84 -7.08 8.80
CA ILE A 161 4.11 -6.58 7.44
C ILE A 161 2.84 -6.06 6.80
N THR A 162 1.73 -6.80 6.93
CA THR A 162 0.45 -6.40 6.34
C THR A 162 0.01 -5.03 6.86
N ILE A 163 0.00 -4.84 8.19
CA ILE A 163 -0.42 -3.58 8.81
C ILE A 163 0.53 -2.45 8.40
N ALA A 164 1.85 -2.69 8.46
CA ALA A 164 2.83 -1.68 8.09
C ALA A 164 2.68 -1.22 6.63
N LEU A 165 2.44 -2.13 5.68
CA LEU A 165 2.21 -1.78 4.28
C LEU A 165 0.91 -1.00 4.07
N TYR A 166 -0.19 -1.37 4.73
CA TYR A 166 -1.42 -0.56 4.67
C TYR A 166 -1.23 0.83 5.27
N LEU A 167 -0.57 0.93 6.43
CA LEU A 167 -0.24 2.22 7.04
C LEU A 167 0.66 3.07 6.14
N SER A 168 1.60 2.43 5.42
CA SER A 168 2.46 3.11 4.44
C SER A 168 1.65 3.65 3.27
N ALA A 169 0.74 2.86 2.70
CA ALA A 169 -0.09 3.31 1.59
C ALA A 169 -1.10 4.40 2.00
N ILE A 170 -1.68 4.30 3.19
CA ILE A 170 -2.53 5.34 3.79
C ILE A 170 -1.71 6.61 4.05
N GLY A 171 -0.50 6.47 4.60
CA GLY A 171 0.41 7.57 4.86
C GLY A 171 0.83 8.29 3.59
N LEU A 172 1.15 7.53 2.53
CA LEU A 172 1.47 8.09 1.22
C LEU A 172 0.27 8.80 0.59
N ALA A 173 -0.93 8.22 0.66
CA ALA A 173 -2.15 8.88 0.18
C ALA A 173 -2.38 10.22 0.90
N ASN A 174 -2.17 10.27 2.21
CA ASN A 174 -2.26 11.50 2.99
C ASN A 174 -1.19 12.53 2.60
N ILE A 175 0.06 12.12 2.37
CA ILE A 175 1.13 13.01 1.91
C ILE A 175 0.81 13.59 0.53
N LEU A 176 0.23 12.77 -0.35
CA LEU A 176 -0.20 13.16 -1.70
C LEU A 176 -1.58 13.82 -1.73
N LEU A 177 -2.04 14.33 -0.58
CA LEU A 177 -3.25 15.14 -0.43
C LEU A 177 -4.53 14.47 -0.94
N GLN A 178 -4.60 13.14 -0.85
CA GLN A 178 -5.84 12.41 -1.14
C GLN A 178 -6.79 12.54 0.05
N GLU A 179 -8.07 12.80 -0.22
CA GLU A 179 -9.13 12.91 0.79
C GLU A 179 -9.76 11.53 1.05
N HIS A 180 -9.81 10.68 0.04
CA HIS A 180 -10.42 9.36 0.12
C HIS A 180 -9.50 8.26 -0.40
N VAL A 181 -9.55 7.12 0.28
CA VAL A 181 -8.85 5.92 -0.15
C VAL A 181 -9.81 4.75 -0.19
N PHE A 182 -9.81 4.03 -1.31
CA PHE A 182 -10.58 2.81 -1.49
C PHE A 182 -9.68 1.58 -1.47
N CYS A 183 -10.27 0.43 -1.16
CA CYS A 183 -9.60 -0.85 -1.28
C CYS A 183 -10.60 -1.99 -1.46
N ALA A 184 -10.37 -2.88 -2.42
CA ALA A 184 -11.11 -4.13 -2.54
C ALA A 184 -10.38 -5.25 -1.76
N LEU A 185 -10.99 -5.73 -0.67
CA LEU A 185 -10.35 -6.66 0.27
C LEU A 185 -11.19 -7.92 0.46
N PRO A 186 -10.56 -9.10 0.67
CA PRO A 186 -11.24 -10.23 1.28
C PRO A 186 -11.77 -9.84 2.67
N PRO A 187 -13.01 -10.22 3.06
CA PRO A 187 -13.59 -9.84 4.35
C PRO A 187 -12.74 -10.23 5.56
N MET A 188 -12.01 -11.36 5.47
CA MET A 188 -11.10 -11.81 6.52
C MET A 188 -9.89 -10.90 6.70
N LEU A 189 -9.36 -10.32 5.62
CA LEU A 189 -8.26 -9.37 5.69
C LEU A 189 -8.72 -8.05 6.33
N TYR A 190 -9.90 -7.55 5.92
CA TYR A 190 -10.53 -6.41 6.56
C TYR A 190 -10.71 -6.61 8.08
N LYS A 191 -11.26 -7.76 8.50
CA LYS A 191 -11.44 -8.07 9.93
C LYS A 191 -10.12 -8.00 10.70
N LYS A 192 -9.02 -8.52 10.13
CA LYS A 192 -7.68 -8.43 10.74
C LYS A 192 -7.19 -6.99 10.84
N LEU A 193 -7.28 -6.22 9.76
CA LEU A 193 -6.88 -4.80 9.75
C LEU A 193 -7.65 -3.99 10.80
N ARG A 194 -8.97 -4.18 10.87
CA ARG A 194 -9.83 -3.53 11.86
C ARG A 194 -9.49 -3.93 13.29
N ALA A 195 -9.23 -5.22 13.54
CA ALA A 195 -8.81 -5.70 14.85
C ALA A 195 -7.49 -5.07 15.33
N HIS A 196 -6.60 -4.71 14.40
CA HIS A 196 -5.36 -4.00 14.70
C HIS A 196 -5.48 -2.47 14.66
N GLY A 197 -6.68 -1.95 14.40
CA GLY A 197 -6.97 -0.52 14.55
C GLY A 197 -7.02 0.29 13.26
N VAL A 198 -7.04 -0.33 12.07
CA VAL A 198 -7.25 0.37 10.80
C VAL A 198 -8.74 0.39 10.46
N MET A 199 -9.38 1.56 10.52
CA MET A 199 -10.83 1.70 10.61
C MET A 199 -11.50 1.98 9.25
N PHE A 200 -11.36 1.05 8.31
CA PHE A 200 -12.10 1.13 7.05
C PHE A 200 -13.62 0.99 7.26
N GLN A 201 -14.40 1.72 6.47
CA GLN A 201 -15.84 1.53 6.32
C GLN A 201 -16.10 0.59 5.15
N GLN A 202 -16.90 -0.47 5.35
CA GLN A 202 -17.38 -1.29 4.24
C GLN A 202 -18.47 -0.52 3.48
N ILE A 203 -18.31 -0.37 2.17
CA ILE A 203 -19.24 0.41 1.34
C ILE A 203 -19.88 -0.42 0.22
N SER A 204 -19.48 -1.68 0.03
CA SER A 204 -20.21 -2.62 -0.84
C SER A 204 -20.50 -3.95 -0.15
N HIS A 205 -21.48 -4.68 -0.68
CA HIS A 205 -21.60 -6.12 -0.47
C HIS A 205 -20.37 -6.86 -1.02
N THR A 206 -20.28 -8.15 -0.71
CA THR A 206 -19.24 -8.99 -1.27
C THR A 206 -19.53 -9.31 -2.73
N VAL A 207 -18.54 -9.12 -3.59
CA VAL A 207 -18.56 -9.36 -5.02
C VAL A 207 -17.40 -10.29 -5.41
N GLU A 208 -17.57 -11.03 -6.50
CA GLU A 208 -16.52 -11.91 -7.01
C GLU A 208 -15.53 -11.10 -7.86
N MET A 209 -14.31 -10.93 -7.36
CA MET A 209 -13.26 -10.08 -7.94
C MET A 209 -11.90 -10.76 -7.84
N GLN A 210 -11.72 -11.86 -8.58
CA GLN A 210 -10.55 -12.74 -8.43
C GLN A 210 -10.47 -13.25 -6.98
N GLY A 211 -11.54 -13.90 -6.53
CA GLY A 211 -11.85 -14.17 -5.13
C GLY A 211 -12.90 -13.21 -4.59
N THR A 212 -13.63 -13.68 -3.58
CA THR A 212 -14.68 -12.92 -2.91
C THR A 212 -14.10 -11.74 -2.11
N LYS A 213 -14.45 -10.52 -2.52
CA LYS A 213 -13.98 -9.26 -1.91
C LYS A 213 -15.16 -8.32 -1.65
N ALA A 214 -14.99 -7.35 -0.78
CA ALA A 214 -15.86 -6.18 -0.69
C ALA A 214 -15.02 -4.92 -0.85
N VAL A 215 -15.67 -3.82 -1.25
CA VAL A 215 -15.05 -2.50 -1.33
C VAL A 215 -15.16 -1.81 0.02
N TYR A 216 -14.03 -1.28 0.45
CA TYR A 216 -13.84 -0.56 1.69
C TYR A 216 -13.33 0.84 1.39
N HIS A 217 -13.71 1.79 2.24
CA HIS A 217 -13.38 3.21 2.11
C HIS A 217 -12.80 3.74 3.41
N LEU A 218 -11.83 4.63 3.28
CA LEU A 218 -11.26 5.43 4.35
C LEU A 218 -11.36 6.91 3.96
N ASP A 219 -12.01 7.69 4.82
CA ASP A 219 -12.12 9.13 4.69
C ASP A 219 -10.98 9.80 5.48
N LEU A 220 -9.92 10.20 4.78
CA LEU A 220 -8.71 10.76 5.38
C LEU A 220 -8.95 12.16 5.96
N THR A 221 -10.09 12.78 5.67
CA THR A 221 -10.48 14.08 6.25
C THR A 221 -11.06 13.93 7.67
N LYS A 222 -11.48 12.72 8.06
CA LYS A 222 -12.12 12.46 9.35
C LYS A 222 -11.11 12.08 10.44
N PRO A 223 -11.38 12.48 11.70
CA PRO A 223 -10.63 11.94 12.83
C PRO A 223 -10.98 10.45 13.04
N ASN A 224 -10.05 9.69 13.62
CA ASN A 224 -10.22 8.27 14.01
C ASN A 224 -10.19 7.23 12.88
N ILE A 225 -9.51 7.51 11.77
CA ILE A 225 -9.17 6.49 10.76
C ILE A 225 -8.26 5.38 11.30
N LEU A 226 -7.54 5.66 12.40
CA LEU A 226 -6.62 4.75 13.08
C LEU A 226 -6.91 4.73 14.59
N ALA A 227 -6.65 3.59 15.25
CA ALA A 227 -6.65 3.49 16.70
C ALA A 227 -5.38 4.12 17.30
N LYS A 228 -5.49 4.71 18.50
CA LYS A 228 -4.39 5.41 19.20
C LYS A 228 -3.06 4.63 19.25
N PRO A 229 -3.02 3.30 19.50
CA PRO A 229 -1.75 2.55 19.54
C PRO A 229 -0.97 2.54 18.22
N LEU A 230 -1.59 2.93 17.10
CA LEU A 230 -0.94 3.02 15.80
C LEU A 230 -0.33 4.39 15.50
N PHE A 231 -0.68 5.45 16.26
CA PHE A 231 -0.35 6.83 15.89
C PHE A 231 1.16 7.08 15.77
N SER A 232 1.94 6.71 16.80
CA SER A 232 3.39 6.91 16.79
C SER A 232 4.08 6.21 15.62
N PHE A 233 3.67 4.96 15.35
CA PHE A 233 4.21 4.19 14.24
C PHE A 233 3.79 4.75 12.87
N TYR A 234 2.53 5.16 12.74
CA TYR A 234 2.00 5.79 11.53
C TYR A 234 2.72 7.11 11.22
N ASP A 235 2.94 7.95 12.23
CA ASP A 235 3.67 9.21 12.08
C ASP A 235 5.13 8.97 11.67
N GLN A 236 5.78 7.94 12.23
CA GLN A 236 7.13 7.57 11.79
C GLN A 236 7.15 7.10 10.33
N ILE A 237 6.23 6.21 9.93
CA ILE A 237 6.13 5.78 8.52
C ILE A 237 5.91 6.96 7.59
N ARG A 238 5.07 7.93 7.99
CA ARG A 238 4.84 9.13 7.19
C ARG A 238 6.08 10.00 7.09
N ALA A 239 6.83 10.17 8.18
CA ALA A 239 8.09 10.89 8.15
C ALA A 239 9.11 10.21 7.23
N ASP A 240 9.25 8.88 7.34
CA ASP A 240 10.13 8.08 6.51
C ASP A 240 9.78 8.21 5.01
N LEU A 241 8.49 8.10 4.66
CA LEU A 241 8.02 8.27 3.28
C LEU A 241 8.19 9.72 2.78
N SER A 242 7.86 10.70 3.61
CA SER A 242 7.98 12.13 3.24
C SER A 242 9.43 12.49 2.92
N SER A 243 10.40 11.95 3.68
CA SER A 243 11.83 12.19 3.43
C SER A 243 12.35 11.61 2.11
N GLN A 244 11.64 10.61 1.55
CA GLN A 244 12.00 9.96 0.28
C GLN A 244 11.35 10.64 -0.93
N LEU A 245 10.30 11.42 -0.72
CA LEU A 245 9.62 12.15 -1.78
C LEU A 245 10.46 13.37 -2.17
N GLN A 246 11.28 13.21 -3.21
CA GLN A 246 11.93 14.34 -3.86
C GLN A 246 10.88 15.14 -4.64
N LEU A 247 10.44 16.26 -4.07
CA LEU A 247 9.61 17.24 -4.78
C LEU A 247 10.49 17.96 -5.82
N TYR A 248 10.64 17.37 -7.00
CA TYR A 248 11.14 18.13 -8.14
C TYR A 248 10.04 19.07 -8.62
N PRO A 249 10.31 20.37 -8.78
CA PRO A 249 9.38 21.23 -9.50
C PRO A 249 9.23 20.66 -10.91
N THR A 250 8.01 20.38 -11.33
CA THR A 250 7.71 20.11 -12.73
C THR A 250 7.99 21.38 -13.52
N VAL A 251 9.20 21.48 -14.09
CA VAL A 251 9.44 22.42 -15.18
C VAL A 251 8.74 21.78 -16.38
N GLU A 252 7.63 22.37 -16.81
CA GLU A 252 7.07 22.07 -18.13
C GLU A 252 8.16 22.37 -19.15
N GLU A 253 8.78 21.32 -19.71
CA GLU A 253 9.62 21.48 -20.90
C GLU A 253 8.70 21.97 -22.01
N ALA A 254 8.70 23.28 -22.24
CA ALA A 254 8.09 23.88 -23.41
C ALA A 254 8.67 23.20 -24.64
N GLU A 255 7.79 22.66 -25.48
CA GLU A 255 8.14 22.02 -26.74
C GLU A 255 9.00 22.96 -27.60
N GLU A 256 10.31 22.74 -27.65
CA GLU A 256 11.19 23.39 -28.62
C GLU A 256 10.84 22.88 -30.02
N THR A 257 10.04 23.68 -30.72
CA THR A 257 9.77 23.50 -32.14
C THR A 257 11.06 23.79 -32.92
N VAL A 258 11.85 22.75 -33.21
CA VAL A 258 13.00 22.87 -34.11
C VAL A 258 12.51 23.06 -35.53
N VAL A 259 12.55 24.32 -35.99
CA VAL A 259 12.45 24.68 -37.40
C VAL A 259 13.66 24.11 -38.13
N ALA A 260 13.49 22.96 -38.77
CA ALA A 260 14.46 22.45 -39.74
C ALA A 260 14.32 23.23 -41.05
N GLN A 261 15.26 24.15 -41.26
CA GLN A 261 15.59 24.69 -42.59
C GLN A 261 15.89 23.51 -43.53
N GLN A 262 15.00 23.24 -44.48
CA GLN A 262 15.35 22.46 -45.67
C GLN A 262 15.97 23.38 -46.70
N ARG A 263 17.27 23.18 -46.93
CA ARG A 263 17.93 23.48 -48.20
C ARG A 263 17.23 22.70 -49.31
N ALA A 264 16.70 23.41 -50.29
CA ALA A 264 16.66 23.05 -51.70
C ALA A 264 16.62 24.35 -52.52
#